data_AF-A0A7Y5J259-F1
#
_entry.id   AF-A0A7Y5J259-F1
#
_cell.length_a   1.000
_cell.length_b   1.000
_cell.length_c   1.000
_cell.angle_alpha   90.00
_cell.angle_beta   90.00
_cell.angle_gamma   90.00
#
_symmetry.space_group_name_H-M   'P 1'
#
loop_
_entity.id
_entity.type
_entity.pdbx_description
1 polymer ?
#
loop_
_entity_poly.entity_id
_entity_poly.type
_entity_poly.pdbx_seq_one_letter_code
_entity_poly.pdbx_strand_id
1 'polypeptide(L)'
;MKKKSDSTSTLICPCCRKEITPADAKRVLARSFLTWGDVRQKVAPELLQSARYQWACDACLHSGKAIMAEPDKQQYVDHPPFLAYFDLQKKCKTCGQDYIFSAKEQHYWYETLKFWVQSKPVACADCRRKKRQEKKMN
;
A
#
# COMPACT_ATOMS: atom_id res chain seq x y z
N MET A 1 -24.21 34.10 3.49
CA MET A 1 -24.66 33.20 2.41
C MET A 1 -23.65 32.07 2.25
N LYS A 2 -24.07 30.82 2.47
CA LYS A 2 -23.22 29.62 2.46
C LYS A 2 -22.74 29.34 1.03
N LYS A 3 -21.43 29.43 0.77
CA LYS A 3 -20.83 28.89 -0.46
C LYS A 3 -20.98 27.37 -0.41
N LYS A 4 -21.93 26.82 -1.19
CA LYS A 4 -21.96 25.40 -1.54
C LYS A 4 -20.73 25.14 -2.42
N SER A 5 -19.62 24.69 -1.82
CA SER A 5 -18.52 24.13 -2.59
C SER A 5 -18.90 22.69 -2.92
N ASP A 6 -19.43 22.47 -4.12
CA ASP A 6 -19.45 21.13 -4.73
C ASP A 6 -17.98 20.72 -4.94
N SER A 7 -17.39 20.09 -3.93
CA SER A 7 -16.01 19.64 -3.96
C SER A 7 -15.92 18.31 -4.68
N THR A 8 -15.89 18.35 -6.01
CA THR A 8 -15.33 17.29 -6.86
C THR A 8 -13.83 17.19 -6.60
N SER A 9 -13.46 16.65 -5.43
CA SER A 9 -12.07 16.37 -5.08
C SER A 9 -11.57 15.22 -5.96
N THR A 10 -10.95 15.57 -7.10
CA THR A 10 -10.30 14.60 -7.99
C THR A 10 -9.15 13.92 -7.27
N LEU A 11 -9.11 12.59 -7.33
CA LEU A 11 -8.04 11.76 -6.77
C LEU A 11 -7.26 11.12 -7.91
N ILE A 12 -5.95 10.93 -7.73
CA ILE A 12 -5.13 10.16 -8.67
C ILE A 12 -4.83 8.80 -8.04
N CYS A 13 -5.30 7.73 -8.68
CA CYS A 13 -5.02 6.38 -8.18
C CYS A 13 -3.52 6.05 -8.35
N PRO A 14 -2.77 5.68 -7.29
CA PRO A 14 -1.34 5.43 -7.42
C PRO A 14 -1.02 4.10 -8.12
N CYS A 15 -2.00 3.20 -8.27
CA CYS A 15 -1.85 1.95 -9.02
C CYS A 15 -1.94 2.16 -10.54
N CYS A 16 -2.98 2.84 -11.04
CA CYS A 16 -3.20 3.01 -12.49
C CYS A 16 -2.92 4.42 -13.02
N ARG A 17 -2.63 5.39 -12.13
CA ARG A 17 -2.38 6.81 -12.43
C ARG A 17 -3.53 7.54 -13.13
N LYS A 18 -4.75 6.99 -13.09
CA LYS A 18 -5.95 7.65 -13.61
C LYS A 18 -6.51 8.62 -12.59
N GLU A 19 -7.05 9.72 -13.08
CA GLU A 19 -7.95 10.59 -12.34
C GLU A 19 -9.25 9.86 -12.08
N ILE A 20 -9.69 9.89 -10.82
CA ILE A 20 -10.90 9.24 -10.37
C ILE A 20 -11.65 10.15 -9.40
N THR A 21 -12.92 9.83 -9.19
CA THR A 21 -13.72 10.48 -8.15
C THR A 21 -13.66 9.67 -6.84
N PRO A 22 -14.03 10.26 -5.68
CA PRO A 22 -14.18 9.49 -4.45
C PRO A 22 -15.14 8.30 -4.57
N ALA A 23 -16.15 8.38 -5.46
CA ALA A 23 -17.06 7.27 -5.71
C ALA A 23 -16.36 6.03 -6.31
N ASP A 24 -15.26 6.22 -7.02
CA ASP A 24 -14.45 5.14 -7.62
C ASP A 24 -13.42 4.54 -6.63
N ALA A 25 -13.36 5.05 -5.40
CA ALA A 25 -12.51 4.57 -4.31
C ALA A 25 -13.34 4.08 -3.11
N LYS A 26 -14.61 3.74 -3.33
CA LYS A 26 -15.59 3.47 -2.28
C LYS A 26 -15.14 2.34 -1.35
N ARG A 27 -14.49 1.30 -1.88
CA ARG A 27 -14.00 0.17 -1.06
C ARG A 27 -12.92 0.61 -0.08
N VAL A 28 -11.99 1.45 -0.54
CA VAL A 28 -10.92 2.01 0.31
C VAL A 28 -11.50 3.00 1.32
N LEU A 29 -12.39 3.90 0.89
CA LEU A 29 -13.01 4.92 1.75
C LEU A 29 -13.93 4.31 2.82
N ALA A 30 -14.48 3.12 2.59
CA ALA A 30 -15.24 2.37 3.58
C ALA A 30 -14.37 1.79 4.72
N ARG A 31 -13.04 1.88 4.61
CA ARG A 31 -12.13 1.35 5.63
C ARG A 31 -11.93 2.34 6.78
N SER A 32 -11.45 1.77 7.86
CA SER A 32 -10.98 2.49 9.05
C SER A 32 -9.79 1.74 9.61
N PHE A 33 -8.92 2.45 10.31
CA PHE A 33 -7.74 1.85 10.94
C PHE A 33 -7.49 2.50 12.31
N LEU A 34 -6.72 1.82 13.16
CA LEU A 34 -6.34 2.35 14.47
C LEU A 34 -5.18 3.34 14.33
N THR A 35 -5.28 4.49 14.98
CA THR A 35 -4.15 5.42 15.13
C THR A 35 -3.44 5.16 16.45
N TRP A 36 -2.32 5.85 16.65
CA TRP A 36 -1.69 5.91 17.97
C TRP A 36 -2.73 6.38 19.02
N GLY A 37 -2.81 5.67 20.15
CA GLY A 37 -3.83 5.89 21.19
C GLY A 37 -5.16 5.16 20.98
N ASP A 38 -5.20 4.12 20.13
CA ASP A 38 -6.37 3.25 19.88
C ASP A 38 -7.63 3.95 19.36
N VAL A 39 -7.46 5.14 18.77
CA VAL A 39 -8.55 5.86 18.12
C VAL A 39 -8.77 5.31 16.72
N ARG A 40 -10.01 4.90 16.40
CA ARG A 40 -10.34 4.38 15.07
C ARG A 40 -10.62 5.53 14.10
N GLN A 41 -9.72 5.74 13.15
CA GLN A 41 -9.84 6.76 12.11
C GLN A 41 -10.49 6.18 10.85
N LYS A 42 -11.53 6.84 10.33
CA LYS A 42 -12.10 6.52 9.01
C LYS A 42 -11.22 7.07 7.91
N VAL A 43 -11.10 6.34 6.80
CA VAL A 43 -10.41 6.83 5.61
C VAL A 43 -11.27 7.91 4.95
N ALA A 44 -10.69 9.08 4.72
CA ALA A 44 -11.34 10.20 4.04
C ALA A 44 -10.63 10.53 2.72
N PRO A 45 -11.32 11.07 1.70
CA PRO A 45 -10.72 11.39 0.40
C PRO A 45 -9.48 12.28 0.50
N GLU A 46 -9.46 13.21 1.46
CA GLU A 46 -8.35 14.15 1.68
C GLU A 46 -7.08 13.42 2.13
N LEU A 47 -7.23 12.31 2.87
CA LEU A 47 -6.10 11.48 3.28
C LEU A 47 -5.48 10.75 2.09
N LEU A 48 -6.30 10.29 1.14
CA LEU A 48 -5.84 9.56 -0.05
C LEU A 48 -4.98 10.40 -1.00
N GLN A 49 -5.10 11.73 -0.92
CA GLN A 49 -4.25 12.66 -1.67
C GLN A 49 -2.85 12.81 -1.05
N SER A 50 -2.68 12.45 0.23
CA SER A 50 -1.38 12.50 0.87
C SER A 50 -0.47 11.40 0.31
N ALA A 51 0.75 11.77 -0.08
CA ALA A 51 1.76 10.86 -0.64
C ALA A 51 2.17 9.69 0.28
N ARG A 52 1.67 9.67 1.52
CA ARG A 52 1.94 8.61 2.50
C ARG A 52 0.99 7.42 2.36
N TYR A 53 -0.16 7.56 1.71
CA TYR A 53 -1.13 6.46 1.62
C TYR A 53 -0.91 5.62 0.38
N GLN A 54 -0.79 4.32 0.58
CA GLN A 54 -0.85 3.35 -0.51
C GLN A 54 -2.26 2.80 -0.63
N TRP A 55 -2.94 3.10 -1.73
CA TRP A 55 -4.32 2.71 -2.00
C TRP A 55 -4.54 2.41 -3.48
N ALA A 56 -5.71 1.91 -3.86
CA ALA A 56 -6.06 1.68 -5.25
C ALA A 56 -7.55 1.94 -5.49
N CYS A 57 -7.93 2.33 -6.70
CA CYS A 57 -9.33 2.49 -7.06
C CYS A 57 -10.05 1.14 -7.14
N ASP A 58 -11.38 1.18 -7.08
CA ASP A 58 -12.23 0.00 -7.10
C ASP A 58 -12.04 -0.81 -8.41
N ALA A 59 -11.76 -0.15 -9.53
CA ALA A 59 -11.45 -0.82 -10.80
C ALA A 59 -10.13 -1.62 -10.74
N CYS A 60 -9.09 -1.10 -10.07
CA CYS A 60 -7.83 -1.82 -9.88
C CYS A 60 -8.00 -3.01 -8.93
N LEU A 61 -8.80 -2.84 -7.88
CA LEU A 61 -9.13 -3.92 -6.95
C LEU A 61 -9.95 -5.02 -7.62
N HIS A 62 -10.96 -4.64 -8.41
CA HIS A 62 -11.82 -5.59 -9.11
C HIS A 62 -11.10 -6.36 -10.20
N SER A 63 -10.19 -5.72 -10.94
CA SER A 63 -9.39 -6.37 -11.99
C SER A 63 -8.24 -7.24 -11.46
N GLY A 64 -8.01 -7.28 -10.14
CA GLY A 64 -6.90 -8.02 -9.53
C GLY A 64 -5.51 -7.38 -9.72
N LYS A 65 -5.44 -6.16 -10.30
CA LYS A 65 -4.20 -5.36 -10.37
C LYS A 65 -3.74 -4.86 -9.01
N ALA A 66 -4.68 -4.74 -8.08
CA ALA A 66 -4.42 -4.41 -6.69
C ALA A 66 -5.13 -5.41 -5.78
N ILE A 67 -4.56 -5.63 -4.59
CA ILE A 67 -5.12 -6.45 -3.52
C ILE A 67 -5.55 -5.51 -2.40
N MET A 68 -6.73 -5.75 -1.85
CA MET A 68 -7.22 -4.98 -0.71
C MET A 68 -6.41 -5.33 0.54
N ALA A 69 -5.95 -4.33 1.28
CA ALA A 69 -5.19 -4.56 2.51
C ALA A 69 -6.08 -4.52 3.76
N GLU A 70 -5.63 -5.16 4.82
CA GLU A 70 -6.23 -5.11 6.15
C GLU A 70 -5.34 -4.30 7.11
N PRO A 71 -5.66 -3.02 7.35
CA PRO A 71 -4.84 -2.15 8.20
C PRO A 71 -4.59 -2.72 9.60
N ASP A 72 -5.62 -3.31 10.22
CA ASP A 72 -5.56 -3.87 11.58
C ASP A 72 -4.61 -5.08 11.68
N LYS A 73 -4.17 -5.66 10.55
CA LYS A 73 -3.18 -6.75 10.50
C LYS A 73 -1.75 -6.24 10.30
N GLN A 74 -1.51 -4.95 10.10
CA GLN A 74 -0.20 -4.40 9.76
C GLN A 74 0.51 -3.84 11.00
N GLN A 75 1.84 -3.75 10.94
CA GLN A 75 2.64 -3.04 11.94
C GLN A 75 3.07 -1.67 11.41
N TYR A 76 2.70 -0.60 12.12
CA TYR A 76 2.99 0.77 11.73
C TYR A 76 2.98 1.69 12.97
N VAL A 77 3.80 2.75 12.95
CA VAL A 77 3.87 3.77 14.02
C VAL A 77 3.79 5.15 13.40
N ASP A 78 4.83 5.54 12.68
CA ASP A 78 5.02 6.86 12.08
C ASP A 78 4.63 6.87 10.59
N HIS A 79 3.94 5.85 10.10
CA HIS A 79 3.43 5.79 8.72
C HIS A 79 2.00 5.26 8.75
N PRO A 80 1.05 5.77 7.94
CA PRO A 80 -0.26 5.18 7.88
C PRO A 80 -0.18 3.74 7.36
N PRO A 81 -1.10 2.86 7.77
CA PRO A 81 -1.19 1.53 7.19
C PRO A 81 -1.46 1.63 5.69
N PHE A 82 -1.01 0.63 4.95
CA PHE A 82 -1.38 0.49 3.56
C PHE A 82 -2.84 0.08 3.46
N LEU A 83 -3.56 0.73 2.56
CA LEU A 83 -4.97 0.46 2.28
C LEU A 83 -5.10 -0.52 1.12
N ALA A 84 -4.16 -0.55 0.18
CA ALA A 84 -4.10 -1.56 -0.88
C ALA A 84 -2.65 -1.87 -1.29
N TYR A 85 -2.45 -3.05 -1.88
CA TYR A 85 -1.18 -3.50 -2.45
C TYR A 85 -1.28 -3.59 -3.97
N PHE A 86 -0.26 -3.15 -4.69
CA PHE A 86 -0.16 -3.26 -6.15
C PHE A 86 1.31 -3.43 -6.53
N ASP A 87 1.58 -3.92 -7.73
CA ASP A 87 2.95 -4.23 -8.15
C ASP A 87 3.84 -2.97 -8.19
N LEU A 88 4.98 -3.04 -7.50
CA LEU A 88 5.96 -1.97 -7.45
C LEU A 88 7.24 -2.40 -8.14
N GLN A 89 7.65 -1.67 -9.18
CA GLN A 89 8.96 -1.84 -9.79
C GLN A 89 10.07 -1.34 -8.85
N LYS A 90 11.12 -2.15 -8.70
CA LYS A 90 12.27 -1.89 -7.83
C LYS A 90 13.55 -2.35 -8.51
N LYS A 91 14.66 -1.72 -8.16
CA LYS A 91 15.99 -2.14 -8.60
C LYS A 91 16.70 -2.87 -7.47
N CYS A 92 17.25 -4.04 -7.74
CA CYS A 92 17.99 -4.84 -6.78
C CYS A 92 19.34 -4.17 -6.48
N LYS A 93 19.63 -3.86 -5.21
CA LYS A 93 20.92 -3.29 -4.81
C LYS A 93 22.09 -4.28 -4.89
N THR A 94 21.80 -5.58 -4.95
CA THR A 94 22.83 -6.64 -4.98
C THR A 94 23.25 -7.00 -6.40
N CYS A 95 22.29 -7.31 -7.30
CA CYS A 95 22.60 -7.70 -8.68
C CYS A 95 22.33 -6.62 -9.72
N GLY A 96 21.78 -5.46 -9.33
CA GLY A 96 21.45 -4.36 -10.23
C GLY A 96 20.22 -4.57 -11.11
N GLN A 97 19.63 -5.76 -11.14
CA GLN A 97 18.47 -6.08 -11.98
C GLN A 97 17.18 -5.47 -11.44
N ASP A 98 16.30 -5.08 -12.35
CA ASP A 98 14.94 -4.67 -12.01
C ASP A 98 14.09 -5.89 -11.62
N TYR A 99 13.23 -5.71 -10.64
CA TYR A 99 12.31 -6.73 -10.15
C TYR A 99 11.01 -6.10 -9.67
N ILE A 100 9.98 -6.94 -9.58
CA ILE A 100 8.66 -6.53 -9.12
C ILE A 100 8.51 -6.95 -7.66
N PHE A 101 8.26 -5.99 -6.78
CA PHE A 101 7.73 -6.25 -5.45
C PHE A 101 6.21 -6.38 -5.57
N SER A 102 5.75 -7.62 -5.77
CA SER A 102 4.35 -7.87 -6.16
C SER A 102 3.36 -7.53 -5.05
N ALA A 103 2.10 -7.29 -5.45
CA ALA A 103 1.00 -7.08 -4.50
C ALA A 103 0.86 -8.25 -3.50
N LYS A 104 1.01 -9.49 -3.98
CA LYS A 104 0.95 -10.70 -3.15
C LYS A 104 2.11 -10.78 -2.15
N GLU A 105 3.31 -10.40 -2.59
CA GLU A 105 4.48 -10.38 -1.73
C GLU A 105 4.32 -9.33 -0.62
N GLN A 106 3.83 -8.13 -0.97
CA GLN A 106 3.52 -7.08 0.01
C GLN A 106 2.49 -7.55 1.05
N HIS A 107 1.38 -8.14 0.59
CA HIS A 107 0.35 -8.68 1.49
C HIS A 107 0.94 -9.70 2.47
N TYR A 108 1.74 -10.65 1.98
CA TYR A 108 2.41 -11.64 2.85
C TYR A 108 3.39 -10.98 3.84
N TRP A 109 4.17 -10.00 3.39
CA TRP A 109 5.15 -9.31 4.22
C TRP A 109 4.53 -8.56 5.39
N TYR A 110 3.51 -7.76 5.12
CA TYR A 110 2.99 -6.84 6.11
C TYR A 110 1.93 -7.50 7.00
N GLU A 111 1.10 -8.38 6.45
CA GLU A 111 -0.01 -8.96 7.20
C GLU A 111 0.33 -10.33 7.82
N THR A 112 1.20 -11.12 7.19
CA THR A 112 1.59 -12.45 7.70
C THR A 112 2.91 -12.40 8.46
N LEU A 113 3.97 -11.88 7.85
CA LEU A 113 5.29 -11.79 8.49
C LEU A 113 5.41 -10.62 9.48
N LYS A 114 4.40 -9.74 9.53
CA LYS A 114 4.34 -8.57 10.41
C LYS A 114 5.54 -7.64 10.28
N PHE A 115 6.13 -7.53 9.09
CA PHE A 115 7.11 -6.47 8.85
C PHE A 115 6.45 -5.09 8.96
N TRP A 116 7.20 -4.12 9.46
CA TRP A 116 6.78 -2.73 9.48
C TRP A 116 6.45 -2.26 8.06
N VAL A 117 5.35 -1.53 7.87
CA VAL A 117 4.91 -1.05 6.54
C VAL A 117 5.99 -0.25 5.79
N GLN A 118 6.93 0.37 6.51
CA GLN A 118 8.05 1.09 5.91
C GLN A 118 9.14 0.18 5.33
N SER A 119 9.18 -1.08 5.76
CA SER A 119 10.15 -2.07 5.31
C SER A 119 9.95 -2.35 3.83
N LYS A 120 11.00 -2.15 3.04
CA LYS A 120 11.00 -2.42 1.60
C LYS A 120 12.12 -3.40 1.26
N PRO A 121 11.92 -4.31 0.32
CA PRO A 121 12.98 -5.18 -0.14
C PRO A 121 14.10 -4.35 -0.80
N VAL A 122 15.33 -4.57 -0.35
CA VAL A 122 16.54 -3.97 -0.95
C VAL A 122 17.13 -4.83 -2.06
N ALA A 123 16.77 -6.12 -2.10
CA ALA A 123 17.27 -7.09 -3.06
C ALA A 123 16.10 -7.94 -3.59
N CYS A 124 16.25 -8.46 -4.81
CA CYS A 124 15.26 -9.35 -5.43
C CYS A 124 15.09 -10.65 -4.65
N ALA A 125 14.05 -11.43 -4.97
CA ALA A 125 13.77 -12.71 -4.32
C ALA A 125 14.97 -13.68 -4.39
N ASP A 126 15.64 -13.76 -5.54
CA ASP A 126 16.78 -14.67 -5.74
C ASP A 126 17.98 -14.29 -4.88
N CYS A 127 18.36 -12.99 -4.87
CA CYS A 127 19.45 -12.51 -4.02
C CYS A 127 19.14 -12.70 -2.53
N ARG A 128 17.88 -12.50 -2.11
CA ARG A 128 17.46 -12.77 -0.72
C ARG A 128 17.54 -14.26 -0.39
N ARG A 129 17.18 -15.14 -1.33
CA ARG A 129 17.28 -16.60 -1.17
C ARG A 129 18.74 -17.05 -1.03
N LYS A 130 19.63 -16.58 -1.91
CA LYS A 130 21.07 -16.88 -1.85
C LYS A 130 21.67 -16.46 -0.51
N LYS A 131 21.41 -15.22 -0.08
CA LYS A 131 21.88 -14.71 1.23
C LYS A 131 21.39 -15.54 2.42
N ARG A 132 20.17 -16.08 2.36
CA ARG A 132 19.65 -16.98 3.41
C ARG A 132 20.32 -18.35 3.39
N GLN A 133 20.73 -18.85 2.23
CA GLN A 133 21.44 -20.12 2.10
C GLN A 133 22.87 -20.00 2.63
N GLU A 134 23.59 -18.94 2.25
CA GLU A 134 24.94 -18.64 2.74
C GLU A 134 24.98 -18.57 4.27
N LYS A 135 24.01 -17.88 4.89
CA LYS A 135 23.89 -17.80 6.36
C LYS A 135 23.61 -19.12 7.07
N LYS A 136 23.12 -20.15 6.37
CA LYS A 136 22.87 -21.47 6.96
C LYS A 136 24.09 -22.39 6.87
N MET A 137 25.07 -22.03 6.04
CA MET A 137 26.30 -22.79 5.82
C MET A 137 27.45 -22.31 6.72
N ASN A 138 27.32 -21.12 7.31
CA ASN A 138 28.20 -20.58 8.35
C ASN A 138 27.58 -20.80 9.73
#